data_AF-A0A7S2ACL8-F1
#
_entry.id   AF-A0A7S2ACL8-F1
#
_cell.length_a   1.000
_cell.length_b   1.000
_cell.length_c   1.000
_cell.angle_alpha   90.00
_cell.angle_beta   90.00
_cell.angle_gamma   90.00
#
_symmetry.space_group_name_H-M   'P 1'
#
loop_
_entity.id
_entity.type
_entity.pdbx_description
1 polymer ?
#
loop_
_entity_poly.entity_id
_entity_poly.type
_entity_poly.pdbx_seq_one_letter_code
_entity_poly.pdbx_strand_id
1 'polypeptide(L)'
;AQASNAQGERARPRARDVPADGDSRAEAQRQHPRRRRLWLLVLQALLPPHLPAPAWCQDSARRGLLGLLPLSPQPDARQQPERRHQQCLRGQPAPPAAVARREPVGVPDQRPPAACPAQGEAQRVAPPPPRRVGGFFVGQKVHVWSNSKKLWFNDGKVEDVATAVKHVMFQEQVWEVSPGMIGVRFDGTNVKWLTAAEAKKEIRKVEDCGTHGWREMRPQDILPDRVVKAGSTHTDGDVFAACNSQGEPGKMNVDSTEEGTRRLKHIWCPLGQAADQGHALVLYPRFVARWESIKSGDELPTG
;
A
#
# COMPACT_ATOMS: atom_id res chain seq x y z
N ALA A 1 -35.67 51.10 1.69
CA ALA A 1 -35.41 51.92 0.49
C ALA A 1 -34.71 51.04 -0.53
N GLN A 2 -35.45 50.62 -1.56
CA GLN A 2 -34.95 49.78 -2.66
C GLN A 2 -34.15 50.67 -3.62
N ALA A 3 -32.95 50.23 -3.98
CA ALA A 3 -32.16 50.82 -5.07
C ALA A 3 -31.98 49.77 -6.16
N SER A 4 -32.68 50.02 -7.26
CA SER A 4 -32.57 49.39 -8.56
C SER A 4 -31.16 49.55 -9.11
N ASN A 5 -30.58 48.47 -9.67
CA ASN A 5 -29.37 48.56 -10.46
C ASN A 5 -29.62 48.00 -11.86
N ALA A 6 -29.34 48.85 -12.84
CA ALA A 6 -29.80 48.79 -14.20
C ALA A 6 -28.95 47.85 -15.07
N GLN A 7 -29.64 47.29 -16.06
CA GLN A 7 -29.12 46.50 -17.17
C GLN A 7 -28.11 47.29 -17.99
N GLY A 8 -26.97 46.68 -18.30
CA GLY A 8 -26.01 47.13 -19.29
C GLY A 8 -25.82 46.05 -20.36
N GLU A 9 -26.69 46.03 -21.37
CA GLU A 9 -26.51 45.26 -22.60
C GLU A 9 -25.26 45.77 -23.33
N ARG A 10 -24.22 44.93 -23.44
CA ARG A 10 -23.09 45.18 -24.34
C ARG A 10 -23.33 44.48 -25.67
N ALA A 11 -23.30 45.31 -26.71
CA ALA A 11 -23.46 44.98 -28.11
C ALA A 11 -22.48 43.89 -28.59
N ARG A 12 -23.03 42.95 -29.36
CA ARG A 12 -22.27 41.95 -30.13
C ARG A 12 -21.63 42.60 -31.35
N PRO A 13 -20.32 42.41 -31.62
CA PRO A 13 -19.73 42.83 -32.89
C PRO A 13 -20.20 41.92 -34.04
N ARG A 14 -20.47 42.59 -35.17
CA ARG A 14 -21.00 42.06 -36.43
C ARG A 14 -20.10 40.98 -37.03
N ALA A 15 -20.74 39.95 -37.58
CA ALA A 15 -20.15 38.97 -38.48
C ALA A 15 -19.51 39.68 -39.68
N ARG A 16 -18.28 39.30 -40.01
CA ARG A 16 -17.64 39.62 -41.29
C ARG A 16 -17.98 38.51 -42.27
N ASP A 17 -18.59 38.89 -43.38
CA ASP A 17 -18.74 38.07 -44.57
C ASP A 17 -17.35 37.65 -45.08
N VAL A 18 -17.15 36.35 -45.23
CA VAL A 18 -16.00 35.75 -45.88
C VAL A 18 -16.45 35.28 -47.27
N PRO A 19 -15.79 35.70 -48.36
CA PRO A 19 -16.16 35.28 -49.70
C PRO A 19 -15.86 33.81 -49.93
N ALA A 20 -16.78 33.16 -50.61
CA ALA A 20 -16.63 31.82 -51.16
C ALA A 20 -15.89 31.90 -52.50
N ASP A 21 -14.63 31.49 -52.51
CA ASP A 21 -13.84 31.05 -53.65
C ASP A 21 -13.03 29.86 -53.10
N GLY A 22 -12.92 28.68 -53.71
CA GLY A 22 -12.95 28.35 -55.11
C GLY A 22 -11.83 27.33 -55.31
N ASP A 23 -12.22 26.11 -55.62
CA ASP A 23 -11.47 25.10 -56.38
C ASP A 23 -10.09 24.53 -55.95
N SER A 24 -10.12 23.21 -55.76
CA SER A 24 -9.23 22.24 -56.43
C SER A 24 -7.71 22.33 -56.21
N ARG A 25 -7.25 21.59 -55.18
CA ARG A 25 -6.04 20.78 -55.29
C ARG A 25 -6.22 19.44 -54.59
N ALA A 26 -6.53 18.42 -55.39
CA ALA A 26 -6.46 17.02 -55.01
C ALA A 26 -4.99 16.64 -54.80
N GLU A 27 -4.45 16.95 -53.63
CA GLU A 27 -3.14 16.49 -53.21
C GLU A 27 -3.34 15.12 -52.53
N ALA A 28 -3.00 14.06 -53.26
CA ALA A 28 -3.04 12.69 -52.80
C ALA A 28 -2.11 12.52 -51.58
N GLN A 29 -2.68 12.75 -50.41
CA GLN A 29 -2.07 12.50 -49.12
C GLN A 29 -1.86 10.99 -49.02
N ARG A 30 -0.64 10.56 -49.38
CA ARG A 30 -0.13 9.22 -49.05
C ARG A 30 -0.12 9.12 -47.54
N GLN A 31 -1.23 8.64 -46.98
CA GLN A 31 -1.31 8.24 -45.59
C GLN A 31 -0.37 7.06 -45.42
N HIS A 32 0.87 7.34 -45.02
CA HIS A 32 1.76 6.31 -44.54
C HIS A 32 1.02 5.57 -43.41
N PRO A 33 0.89 4.23 -43.48
CA PRO A 33 0.29 3.47 -42.40
C PRO A 33 1.16 3.71 -41.17
N ARG A 34 0.66 4.54 -40.24
CA ARG A 34 1.29 4.77 -38.95
C ARG A 34 1.28 3.43 -38.22
N ARG A 35 2.42 2.71 -38.27
CA ARG A 35 2.64 1.51 -37.47
C ARG A 35 2.51 1.90 -36.00
N ARG A 36 1.35 1.66 -35.40
CA ARG A 36 1.14 1.82 -33.96
C ARG A 36 1.94 0.73 -33.26
N ARG A 37 2.94 1.11 -32.45
CA ARG A 37 3.63 0.17 -31.56
C ARG A 37 2.77 -0.01 -30.32
N LEU A 38 2.48 -1.27 -29.95
CA LEU A 38 1.84 -1.62 -28.70
C LEU A 38 2.92 -1.92 -27.67
N TRP A 39 2.63 -1.55 -26.42
CA TRP A 39 3.47 -1.84 -25.28
C TRP A 39 2.66 -2.69 -24.31
N LEU A 40 3.24 -3.79 -23.85
CA LEU A 40 2.66 -4.65 -22.83
C LEU A 40 3.53 -4.59 -21.58
N LEU A 41 2.88 -4.54 -20.43
CA LEU A 41 3.56 -4.67 -19.16
C LEU A 41 3.77 -6.15 -18.87
N VAL A 42 5.01 -6.54 -18.68
CA VAL A 42 5.37 -7.90 -18.24
C VAL A 42 5.73 -7.85 -16.77
N LEU A 43 5.06 -8.70 -16.01
CA LEU A 43 5.01 -8.80 -14.57
C LEU A 43 5.84 -10.00 -14.08
N GLN A 44 7.17 -9.92 -14.18
CA GLN A 44 8.04 -11.04 -13.80
C GLN A 44 8.25 -11.11 -12.28
N ALA A 45 7.69 -12.14 -11.63
CA ALA A 45 7.95 -12.43 -10.23
C ALA A 45 9.36 -13.03 -10.06
N LEU A 46 10.23 -12.36 -9.30
CA LEU A 46 11.52 -12.91 -8.87
C LEU A 46 11.28 -13.87 -7.68
N LEU A 47 10.70 -15.05 -7.94
CA LEU A 47 10.55 -16.12 -6.95
C LEU A 47 11.44 -17.32 -7.32
N PRO A 48 12.06 -18.00 -6.33
CA PRO A 48 12.72 -19.28 -6.57
C PRO A 48 11.70 -20.33 -7.03
N PRO A 49 12.04 -21.22 -7.98
CA PRO A 49 11.08 -22.03 -8.75
C PRO A 49 10.40 -23.19 -8.00
N HIS A 50 10.14 -23.10 -6.68
CA HIS A 50 9.69 -24.25 -5.87
C HIS A 50 8.45 -24.01 -5.00
N LEU A 51 7.72 -22.90 -5.15
CA LEU A 51 6.53 -22.63 -4.33
C LEU A 51 5.25 -22.66 -5.17
N PRO A 52 4.22 -23.43 -4.77
CA PRO A 52 2.94 -23.47 -5.47
C PRO A 52 2.20 -22.13 -5.35
N ALA A 53 1.56 -21.70 -6.43
CA ALA A 53 0.78 -20.46 -6.46
C ALA A 53 -0.42 -20.52 -5.47
N PRO A 54 -0.74 -19.41 -4.79
CA PRO A 54 -1.82 -19.38 -3.80
C PRO A 54 -3.22 -19.43 -4.46
N ALA A 55 -4.14 -20.16 -3.82
CA ALA A 55 -5.46 -20.55 -4.34
C ALA A 55 -6.42 -19.38 -4.69
N TRP A 56 -6.15 -18.15 -4.28
CA TRP A 56 -7.03 -17.00 -4.57
C TRP A 56 -6.93 -16.49 -6.01
N CYS A 57 -5.92 -16.92 -6.78
CA CYS A 57 -5.73 -16.51 -8.17
C CYS A 57 -6.67 -17.21 -9.17
N GLN A 58 -7.41 -18.27 -8.77
CA GLN A 58 -8.32 -18.99 -9.66
C GLN A 58 -9.78 -18.52 -9.60
N ASP A 59 -10.17 -17.75 -8.58
CA ASP A 59 -11.59 -17.49 -8.30
C ASP A 59 -12.14 -16.26 -9.07
N SER A 60 -11.27 -15.37 -9.56
CA SER A 60 -11.68 -14.21 -10.36
C SER A 60 -12.02 -14.55 -11.81
N ALA A 61 -11.54 -15.68 -12.34
CA ALA A 61 -11.84 -16.11 -13.72
C ALA A 61 -13.16 -16.89 -13.85
N ARG A 62 -13.80 -17.29 -12.73
CA ARG A 62 -15.02 -18.12 -12.74
C ARG A 62 -16.33 -17.37 -12.44
N ARG A 63 -16.29 -16.11 -12.00
CA ARG A 63 -17.50 -15.33 -11.65
C ARG A 63 -18.05 -14.44 -12.77
N GLY A 64 -17.75 -14.76 -14.03
CA GLY A 64 -18.26 -14.04 -15.20
C GLY A 64 -19.49 -14.67 -15.87
N LEU A 65 -19.98 -15.82 -15.41
CA LEU A 65 -21.19 -16.46 -15.93
C LEU A 65 -21.98 -17.06 -14.77
N LEU A 66 -23.32 -16.95 -14.83
CA LEU A 66 -24.34 -17.27 -13.81
C LEU A 66 -24.58 -16.07 -12.88
N GLY A 67 -25.73 -15.42 -12.81
CA GLY A 67 -27.10 -15.87 -13.11
C GLY A 67 -27.96 -15.27 -12.00
N LEU A 68 -28.92 -14.42 -12.37
CA LEU A 68 -29.84 -13.72 -11.49
C LEU A 68 -30.56 -14.67 -10.52
N LEU A 69 -30.45 -14.42 -9.21
CA LEU A 69 -31.36 -14.97 -8.20
C LEU A 69 -31.78 -13.89 -7.19
N PRO A 70 -33.01 -13.97 -6.64
CA PRO A 70 -33.67 -12.88 -5.94
C PRO A 70 -33.24 -12.75 -4.48
N LEU A 71 -33.31 -11.51 -3.99
CA LEU A 71 -33.07 -11.10 -2.61
C LEU A 71 -34.11 -11.73 -1.65
N SER A 72 -33.63 -12.48 -0.65
CA SER A 72 -34.42 -12.84 0.53
C SER A 72 -34.40 -11.72 1.59
N PRO A 73 -35.50 -11.55 2.36
CA PRO A 73 -35.63 -10.47 3.33
C PRO A 73 -34.82 -10.73 4.61
N GLN A 74 -34.21 -9.66 5.14
CA GLN A 74 -33.56 -9.67 6.46
C GLN A 74 -34.60 -9.68 7.60
N PRO A 75 -34.38 -10.43 8.69
CA PRO A 75 -35.17 -10.28 9.91
C PRO A 75 -34.61 -9.18 10.82
N ASP A 76 -35.57 -8.59 11.53
CA ASP A 76 -35.49 -7.44 12.43
C ASP A 76 -34.38 -7.46 13.48
N ALA A 77 -33.84 -6.26 13.69
CA ALA A 77 -32.99 -5.89 14.81
C ALA A 77 -33.77 -5.94 16.13
N ARG A 78 -33.42 -6.89 17.00
CA ARG A 78 -33.79 -6.86 18.43
C ARG A 78 -32.53 -6.84 19.31
N GLN A 79 -32.45 -5.75 20.07
CA GLN A 79 -31.98 -5.63 21.46
C GLN A 79 -30.67 -6.33 21.85
N GLN A 80 -29.63 -5.53 22.11
CA GLN A 80 -28.59 -5.89 23.08
C GLN A 80 -28.61 -4.89 24.23
N PRO A 81 -28.67 -5.35 25.50
CA PRO A 81 -28.57 -4.47 26.66
C PRO A 81 -27.11 -4.16 26.98
N GLU A 82 -26.90 -2.90 27.39
CA GLU A 82 -25.67 -2.42 28.03
C GLU A 82 -25.24 -3.34 29.18
N ARG A 83 -23.98 -3.77 29.19
CA ARG A 83 -23.31 -4.22 30.41
C ARG A 83 -22.07 -3.38 30.68
N ARG A 84 -22.28 -2.39 31.55
CA ARG A 84 -21.24 -1.81 32.41
C ARG A 84 -20.62 -2.92 33.25
N HIS A 85 -19.31 -3.09 33.18
CA HIS A 85 -18.49 -3.67 34.25
C HIS A 85 -17.24 -2.80 34.38
N GLN A 86 -17.36 -1.73 35.16
CA GLN A 86 -16.24 -1.17 35.90
C GLN A 86 -16.11 -2.03 37.15
N GLN A 87 -15.00 -2.76 37.28
CA GLN A 87 -14.60 -3.30 38.57
C GLN A 87 -13.18 -2.83 38.86
N CYS A 88 -13.13 -1.79 39.69
CA CYS A 88 -11.97 -1.40 40.47
C CYS A 88 -11.46 -2.59 41.28
N LEU A 89 -10.21 -2.96 41.10
CA LEU A 89 -9.45 -3.64 42.14
C LEU A 89 -8.42 -2.66 42.70
N ARG A 90 -8.74 -2.20 43.91
CA ARG A 90 -7.86 -1.46 44.81
C ARG A 90 -6.68 -2.34 45.20
N GLY A 91 -5.49 -1.76 45.08
CA GLY A 91 -4.41 -1.74 46.07
C GLY A 91 -3.99 -3.07 46.72
N GLN A 92 -2.81 -3.56 46.34
CA GLN A 92 -1.91 -4.20 47.28
C GLN A 92 -0.63 -3.35 47.41
N PRO A 93 -0.17 -3.05 48.64
CA PRO A 93 1.09 -2.34 48.85
C PRO A 93 2.29 -3.26 48.59
N ALA A 94 3.33 -2.68 48.00
CA ALA A 94 4.61 -3.33 47.74
C ALA A 94 5.37 -3.66 49.05
N PRO A 95 6.12 -4.77 49.11
CA PRO A 95 7.03 -5.05 50.21
C PRO A 95 8.30 -4.16 50.13
N PRO A 96 8.91 -3.81 51.28
CA PRO A 96 10.06 -2.92 51.35
C PRO A 96 11.36 -3.57 50.83
N ALA A 97 12.19 -2.72 50.23
CA ALA A 97 13.48 -3.03 49.63
C ALA A 97 14.49 -3.62 50.63
N ALA A 98 15.10 -4.74 50.28
CA ALA A 98 16.27 -5.27 50.95
C ALA A 98 17.52 -4.48 50.55
N VAL A 99 18.12 -3.81 51.55
CA VAL A 99 19.41 -3.12 51.44
C VAL A 99 20.52 -4.18 51.44
N ALA A 100 21.07 -4.49 50.27
CA ALA A 100 22.28 -5.28 50.15
C ALA A 100 23.53 -4.39 50.31
N ARG A 101 24.39 -4.78 51.25
CA ARG A 101 25.67 -4.16 51.58
C ARG A 101 26.63 -4.23 50.38
N ARG A 102 27.30 -3.12 50.08
CA ARG A 102 28.46 -3.05 49.17
C ARG A 102 29.73 -3.38 49.95
N GLU A 103 30.46 -4.39 49.50
CA GLU A 103 31.85 -4.65 49.90
C GLU A 103 32.83 -3.83 49.03
N PRO A 104 34.00 -3.45 49.57
CA PRO A 104 34.92 -2.55 48.91
C PRO A 104 35.82 -3.21 47.85
N VAL A 105 35.85 -2.52 46.70
CA VAL A 105 36.96 -2.27 45.75
C VAL A 105 38.32 -2.92 46.08
N GLY A 106 38.72 -3.88 45.24
CA GLY A 106 40.13 -4.25 45.00
C GLY A 106 40.55 -3.82 43.58
N VAL A 107 41.69 -3.14 43.47
CA VAL A 107 42.29 -2.51 42.27
C VAL A 107 43.74 -3.04 42.17
N PRO A 108 44.35 -3.22 40.98
CA PRO A 108 44.60 -4.53 40.37
C PRO A 108 46.09 -4.91 40.33
N ASP A 109 46.36 -6.21 40.13
CA ASP A 109 47.70 -6.71 39.83
C ASP A 109 48.02 -6.48 38.34
N GLN A 110 49.01 -5.62 38.07
CA GLN A 110 49.51 -5.34 36.72
C GLN A 110 50.59 -6.37 36.35
N ARG A 111 50.20 -7.43 35.66
CA ARG A 111 51.12 -8.25 34.86
C ARG A 111 50.99 -7.89 33.38
N PRO A 112 52.09 -7.59 32.67
CA PRO A 112 52.08 -7.47 31.22
C PRO A 112 51.93 -8.87 30.59
N PRO A 113 50.86 -9.16 29.81
CA PRO A 113 50.77 -10.40 29.07
C PRO A 113 51.62 -10.33 27.79
N ALA A 114 52.26 -11.47 27.53
CA ALA A 114 53.15 -11.71 26.41
C ALA A 114 52.50 -11.54 25.04
N ALA A 115 53.38 -11.32 24.06
CA ALA A 115 53.16 -11.10 22.64
C ALA A 115 51.93 -11.79 22.02
N CYS A 116 51.16 -11.00 21.27
CA CYS A 116 50.03 -11.40 20.45
C CYS A 116 50.42 -12.49 19.43
N PRO A 117 49.80 -13.68 19.44
CA PRO A 117 49.80 -14.55 18.28
C PRO A 117 48.95 -13.94 17.16
N ALA A 118 49.43 -14.12 15.93
CA ALA A 118 48.83 -13.62 14.70
C ALA A 118 47.33 -13.92 14.62
N GLN A 119 46.57 -12.91 14.18
CA GLN A 119 45.13 -12.93 14.01
C GLN A 119 44.72 -14.03 13.03
N GLY A 120 44.26 -15.17 13.58
CA GLY A 120 43.55 -16.18 12.80
C GLY A 120 42.25 -15.59 12.26
N GLU A 121 41.95 -15.87 10.99
CA GLU A 121 40.68 -15.57 10.35
C GLU A 121 39.53 -15.98 11.27
N ALA A 122 38.91 -14.99 11.91
CA ALA A 122 37.70 -15.19 12.69
C ALA A 122 36.64 -15.73 11.74
N GLN A 123 36.41 -17.04 11.79
CA GLN A 123 35.30 -17.73 11.14
C GLN A 123 34.04 -16.93 11.44
N ARG A 124 33.52 -16.25 10.42
CA ARG A 124 32.25 -15.53 10.50
C ARG A 124 31.16 -16.57 10.69
N VAL A 125 30.89 -16.90 11.96
CA VAL A 125 29.73 -17.70 12.33
C VAL A 125 28.52 -16.96 11.79
N ALA A 126 27.80 -17.60 10.87
CA ALA A 126 26.58 -17.03 10.31
C ALA A 126 25.64 -16.65 11.47
N PRO A 127 24.99 -15.47 11.44
CA PRO A 127 24.10 -15.06 12.51
C PRO A 127 22.99 -16.12 12.67
N PRO A 128 22.59 -16.42 13.92
CA PRO A 128 21.54 -17.41 14.17
C PRO A 128 20.25 -17.03 13.41
N PRO A 129 19.49 -18.02 12.91
CA PRO A 129 18.27 -17.74 12.16
C PRO A 129 17.31 -16.90 13.01
N PRO A 130 16.59 -15.93 12.40
CA PRO A 130 15.71 -15.04 13.13
C PRO A 130 14.60 -15.85 13.80
N ARG A 131 14.38 -15.58 15.10
CA ARG A 131 13.31 -16.22 15.88
C ARG A 131 11.94 -15.85 15.33
N ARG A 132 11.04 -16.83 15.25
CA ARG A 132 9.68 -16.66 14.69
C ARG A 132 8.63 -16.89 15.76
N VAL A 133 7.64 -16.00 15.84
CA VAL A 133 6.43 -16.20 16.67
C VAL A 133 5.21 -15.83 15.82
N GLY A 134 4.23 -16.73 15.77
CA GLY A 134 3.03 -16.55 14.93
C GLY A 134 3.34 -16.41 13.43
N GLY A 135 4.51 -16.87 12.99
CA GLY A 135 4.98 -16.69 11.61
C GLY A 135 5.56 -15.30 11.30
N PHE A 136 5.76 -14.45 12.31
CA PHE A 136 6.42 -13.16 12.20
C PHE A 136 7.85 -13.20 12.77
N PHE A 137 8.74 -12.36 12.24
CA PHE A 137 10.11 -12.23 12.72
C PHE A 137 10.55 -10.76 12.81
N VAL A 138 11.51 -10.46 13.70
CA VAL A 138 12.06 -9.11 13.87
C VAL A 138 12.66 -8.60 12.56
N GLY A 139 12.29 -7.37 12.19
CA GLY A 139 12.68 -6.73 10.94
C GLY A 139 11.70 -6.92 9.79
N GLN A 140 10.71 -7.82 9.93
CA GLN A 140 9.72 -8.07 8.88
C GLN A 140 8.83 -6.85 8.65
N LYS A 141 8.64 -6.47 7.37
CA LYS A 141 7.69 -5.43 6.99
C LYS A 141 6.27 -5.98 6.99
N VAL A 142 5.33 -5.21 7.52
CA VAL A 142 3.93 -5.59 7.69
C VAL A 142 3.01 -4.39 7.48
N HIS A 143 1.76 -4.62 7.14
CA HIS A 143 0.73 -3.59 7.22
C HIS A 143 0.00 -3.68 8.55
N VAL A 144 -0.29 -2.54 9.18
CA VAL A 144 -0.88 -2.47 10.52
C VAL A 144 -2.22 -1.76 10.48
N TRP A 145 -3.26 -2.39 11.00
CA TRP A 145 -4.57 -1.77 11.15
C TRP A 145 -4.62 -0.87 12.38
N SER A 146 -5.12 0.35 12.18
CA SER A 146 -5.42 1.27 13.28
C SER A 146 -6.91 1.37 13.54
N ASN A 147 -7.33 0.92 14.73
CA ASN A 147 -8.74 0.96 15.14
C ASN A 147 -9.26 2.39 15.31
N SER A 148 -8.40 3.34 15.68
CA SER A 148 -8.77 4.75 15.87
C SER A 148 -8.87 5.49 14.54
N LYS A 149 -7.92 5.28 13.62
CA LYS A 149 -7.92 5.95 12.32
C LYS A 149 -8.72 5.19 11.24
N LYS A 150 -9.17 3.96 11.52
CA LYS A 150 -9.89 3.07 10.58
C LYS A 150 -9.15 2.88 9.25
N LEU A 151 -7.83 2.73 9.31
CA LEU A 151 -6.95 2.71 8.14
C LEU A 151 -5.83 1.67 8.31
N TRP A 152 -5.36 1.11 7.19
CA TRP A 152 -4.16 0.28 7.12
C TRP A 152 -2.90 1.12 6.88
N PHE A 153 -1.97 1.07 7.82
CA PHE A 153 -0.63 1.62 7.67
C PHE A 153 0.25 0.66 6.87
N ASN A 154 0.90 1.16 5.82
CA ASN A 154 1.70 0.33 4.91
C ASN A 154 3.20 0.32 5.26
N ASP A 155 3.60 1.05 6.30
CA ASP A 155 4.98 1.26 6.72
C ASP A 155 5.35 0.47 7.99
N GLY A 156 4.50 -0.48 8.40
CA GLY A 156 4.70 -1.28 9.59
C GLY A 156 5.97 -2.13 9.52
N LYS A 157 6.67 -2.25 10.64
CA LYS A 157 7.83 -3.12 10.81
C LYS A 157 7.77 -3.81 12.16
N VAL A 158 7.88 -5.14 12.15
CA VAL A 158 8.04 -5.92 13.38
C VAL A 158 9.37 -5.53 13.99
N GLU A 159 9.33 -4.86 15.14
CA GLU A 159 10.52 -4.38 15.83
C GLU A 159 11.02 -5.42 16.83
N ASP A 160 10.10 -6.13 17.47
CA ASP A 160 10.45 -7.05 18.54
C ASP A 160 9.39 -8.14 18.70
N VAL A 161 9.81 -9.28 19.25
CA VAL A 161 9.00 -10.46 19.52
C VAL A 161 9.36 -10.93 20.93
N ALA A 162 8.42 -10.77 21.86
CA ALA A 162 8.65 -11.12 23.26
C ALA A 162 8.84 -12.63 23.40
N THR A 163 10.01 -13.05 23.89
CA THR A 163 10.31 -14.47 24.18
C THR A 163 10.23 -14.79 25.67
N ALA A 164 10.22 -13.75 26.50
CA ALA A 164 10.02 -13.79 27.94
C ALA A 164 9.11 -12.61 28.33
N VAL A 165 8.61 -12.63 29.57
CA VAL A 165 7.91 -11.48 30.15
C VAL A 165 8.88 -10.30 30.16
N LYS A 166 8.43 -9.14 29.68
CA LYS A 166 9.20 -7.90 29.74
C LYS A 166 8.30 -6.73 30.11
N HIS A 167 8.93 -5.72 30.68
CA HIS A 167 8.27 -4.47 31.02
C HIS A 167 8.66 -3.41 30.00
N VAL A 168 7.69 -2.86 29.28
CA VAL A 168 7.89 -1.79 28.30
C VAL A 168 7.26 -0.51 28.82
N MET A 169 7.94 0.62 28.66
CA MET A 169 7.39 1.92 29.03
C MET A 169 6.61 2.51 27.86
N PHE A 170 5.38 2.93 28.11
CA PHE A 170 4.56 3.68 27.17
C PHE A 170 3.83 4.79 27.93
N GLN A 171 4.08 6.06 27.55
CA GLN A 171 3.48 7.23 28.21
C GLN A 171 3.65 7.21 29.74
N GLU A 172 4.89 6.99 30.22
CA GLU A 172 5.23 6.92 31.66
C GLU A 172 4.60 5.74 32.43
N GLN A 173 3.79 4.91 31.78
CA GLN A 173 3.25 3.69 32.35
C GLN A 173 4.11 2.50 31.96
N VAL A 174 4.34 1.60 32.93
CA VAL A 174 5.02 0.33 32.71
C VAL A 174 3.98 -0.72 32.33
N TRP A 175 4.10 -1.26 31.13
CA TRP A 175 3.24 -2.32 30.61
C TRP A 175 3.99 -3.65 30.62
N GLU A 176 3.33 -4.70 31.09
CA GLU A 176 3.84 -6.06 31.01
C GLU A 176 3.49 -6.67 29.65
N VAL A 177 4.51 -7.18 28.95
CA VAL A 177 4.38 -7.84 27.66
C VAL A 177 4.70 -9.32 27.85
N SER A 178 3.68 -10.16 27.67
CA SER A 178 3.79 -11.61 27.80
C SER A 178 4.62 -12.24 26.67
N PRO A 179 5.25 -13.40 26.92
CA PRO A 179 5.88 -14.18 25.87
C PRO A 179 4.90 -14.47 24.73
N GLY A 180 5.38 -14.35 23.49
CA GLY A 180 4.59 -14.56 22.29
C GLY A 180 3.92 -13.30 21.72
N MET A 181 4.00 -12.15 22.41
CA MET A 181 3.52 -10.88 21.87
C MET A 181 4.50 -10.28 20.85
N ILE A 182 3.94 -9.59 19.86
CA ILE A 182 4.66 -9.00 18.73
C ILE A 182 4.57 -7.48 18.86
N GLY A 183 5.74 -6.83 18.88
CA GLY A 183 5.87 -5.38 18.88
C GLY A 183 6.07 -4.88 17.46
N VAL A 184 5.12 -4.08 16.96
CA VAL A 184 5.17 -3.53 15.60
C VAL A 184 5.24 -2.02 15.64
N ARG A 185 6.27 -1.46 15.01
CA ARG A 185 6.39 -0.02 14.79
C ARG A 185 5.66 0.38 13.52
N PHE A 186 4.87 1.44 13.55
CA PHE A 186 4.14 2.01 12.40
C PHE A 186 4.04 3.54 12.56
N ASP A 187 3.79 4.27 11.48
CA ASP A 187 3.71 5.74 11.49
C ASP A 187 5.02 6.40 12.00
N GLY A 188 6.15 5.72 11.77
CA GLY A 188 7.52 6.09 12.20
C GLY A 188 7.82 6.09 13.70
N THR A 189 6.82 6.35 14.55
CA THR A 189 7.00 6.65 15.98
C THR A 189 6.24 5.73 16.91
N ASN A 190 5.11 5.16 16.47
CA ASN A 190 4.22 4.41 17.33
C ASN A 190 4.58 2.93 17.34
N VAL A 191 4.62 2.31 18.53
CA VAL A 191 4.80 0.87 18.70
C VAL A 191 3.52 0.26 19.28
N LYS A 192 3.01 -0.78 18.64
CA LYS A 192 1.84 -1.53 19.08
C LYS A 192 2.25 -2.95 19.45
N TRP A 193 1.93 -3.35 20.68
CA TRP A 193 2.10 -4.71 21.16
C TRP A 193 0.83 -5.50 20.92
N LEU A 194 0.96 -6.63 20.23
CA LEU A 194 -0.17 -7.46 19.81
C LEU A 194 0.05 -8.90 20.24
N THR A 195 -0.99 -9.53 20.77
CA THR A 195 -1.02 -10.99 20.93
C THR A 195 -1.01 -11.68 19.57
N ALA A 196 -0.66 -12.97 19.52
CA ALA A 196 -0.69 -13.73 18.28
C ALA A 196 -2.09 -13.77 17.62
N ALA A 197 -3.17 -13.70 18.40
CA ALA A 197 -4.54 -13.68 17.89
C ALA A 197 -4.91 -12.31 17.30
N GLU A 198 -4.50 -11.21 17.94
CA GLU A 198 -4.71 -9.85 17.42
C GLU A 198 -3.84 -9.58 16.20
N ALA A 199 -2.59 -10.07 16.19
CA ALA A 199 -1.70 -9.99 15.05
C ALA A 199 -2.33 -10.56 13.78
N LYS A 200 -3.08 -11.67 13.86
CA LYS A 200 -3.80 -12.23 12.69
C LYS A 200 -4.90 -11.31 12.15
N LYS A 201 -5.48 -10.46 12.99
CA LYS A 201 -6.58 -9.53 12.63
C LYS A 201 -6.05 -8.17 12.19
N GLU A 202 -5.01 -7.70 12.85
CA GLU A 202 -4.53 -6.32 12.76
C GLU A 202 -3.20 -6.18 12.02
N ILE A 203 -2.52 -7.28 11.71
CA ILE A 203 -1.28 -7.28 10.93
C ILE A 203 -1.49 -8.12 9.68
N ARG A 204 -1.05 -7.60 8.53
CA ARG A 204 -0.92 -8.37 7.28
C ARG A 204 0.55 -8.43 6.89
N LYS A 205 1.06 -9.59 6.49
CA LYS A 205 2.43 -9.69 5.99
C LYS A 205 2.50 -8.94 4.66
N VAL A 206 3.57 -8.18 4.45
CA VAL A 206 3.81 -7.55 3.13
C VAL A 206 3.94 -8.61 2.03
N GLU A 207 4.41 -9.80 2.37
CA GLU A 207 4.52 -10.94 1.45
C GLU A 207 3.15 -11.51 1.04
N ASP A 208 2.11 -11.34 1.87
CA ASP A 208 0.73 -11.73 1.53
C ASP A 208 0.04 -10.67 0.63
N CYS A 209 0.71 -9.55 0.33
CA CYS A 209 0.16 -8.50 -0.53
C CYS A 209 0.35 -8.78 -2.03
N GLY A 210 0.96 -9.90 -2.40
CA GLY A 210 1.28 -10.20 -3.80
C GLY A 210 2.45 -9.36 -4.31
N THR A 211 2.94 -9.69 -5.49
CA THR A 211 3.96 -8.91 -6.19
C THR A 211 3.44 -7.54 -6.65
N HIS A 212 2.13 -7.46 -6.87
CA HIS A 212 1.39 -6.29 -7.32
C HIS A 212 -0.02 -6.32 -6.70
N GLY A 213 -0.69 -5.18 -6.68
CA GLY A 213 -2.05 -5.08 -6.15
C GLY A 213 -2.83 -3.93 -6.76
N TRP A 214 -4.14 -4.02 -6.66
CA TRP A 214 -5.08 -2.97 -7.08
C TRP A 214 -5.43 -2.10 -5.88
N ARG A 215 -5.07 -0.81 -5.93
CA ARG A 215 -5.38 0.16 -4.87
C ARG A 215 -6.58 1.01 -5.28
N GLU A 216 -7.62 1.05 -4.44
CA GLU A 216 -8.77 1.92 -4.65
C GLU A 216 -8.33 3.39 -4.78
N MET A 217 -8.92 4.09 -5.75
CA MET A 217 -8.68 5.49 -6.05
C MET A 217 -10.01 6.22 -6.26
N ARG A 218 -10.13 7.41 -5.68
CA ARG A 218 -11.27 8.32 -5.78
C ARG A 218 -10.84 9.67 -6.36
N PRO A 219 -11.78 10.52 -6.83
CA PRO A 219 -11.43 11.83 -7.36
C PRO A 219 -10.60 12.61 -6.35
N GLN A 220 -9.56 13.30 -6.84
CA GLN A 220 -8.62 14.09 -6.01
C GLN A 220 -7.68 13.28 -5.11
N ASP A 221 -7.77 11.94 -5.07
CA ASP A 221 -6.81 11.13 -4.33
C ASP A 221 -5.40 11.32 -4.88
N ILE A 222 -4.43 11.42 -3.96
CA ILE A 222 -3.01 11.48 -4.32
C ILE A 222 -2.59 10.13 -4.88
N LEU A 223 -1.90 10.17 -6.01
CA LEU A 223 -1.41 8.99 -6.69
C LEU A 223 -0.46 8.19 -5.78
N PRO A 224 -0.68 6.88 -5.60
CA PRO A 224 0.16 6.08 -4.73
C PRO A 224 1.55 5.89 -5.33
N ASP A 225 2.56 5.79 -4.46
CA ASP A 225 3.89 5.39 -4.86
C ASP A 225 3.87 4.07 -5.63
N ARG A 226 4.75 3.96 -6.65
CA ARG A 226 4.93 2.75 -7.46
C ARG A 226 3.69 2.31 -8.24
N VAL A 227 2.78 3.23 -8.51
CA VAL A 227 1.76 3.00 -9.54
C VAL A 227 2.41 2.75 -10.90
N VAL A 228 1.84 1.86 -11.69
CA VAL A 228 2.36 1.52 -13.01
C VAL A 228 2.01 2.63 -14.01
N LYS A 229 3.02 3.36 -14.50
CA LYS A 229 2.87 4.31 -15.60
C LYS A 229 2.68 3.57 -16.92
N ALA A 230 1.52 3.71 -17.54
CA ALA A 230 1.14 3.08 -18.80
C ALA A 230 1.64 3.85 -20.04
N GLY A 231 2.05 5.11 -19.87
CA GLY A 231 2.62 5.93 -20.94
C GLY A 231 2.48 7.42 -20.67
N SER A 232 2.54 8.20 -21.73
CA SER A 232 2.24 9.63 -21.71
C SER A 232 1.61 10.06 -23.03
N THR A 233 0.64 10.97 -22.98
CA THR A 233 0.03 11.60 -24.15
C THR A 233 0.32 13.11 -24.15
N HIS A 234 0.25 13.75 -25.32
CA HIS A 234 0.48 15.19 -25.43
C HIS A 234 -0.61 16.01 -24.73
N THR A 235 -1.85 15.51 -24.73
CA THR A 235 -3.02 16.20 -24.17
C THR A 235 -3.23 15.92 -22.69
N ASP A 236 -2.98 14.68 -22.26
CA ASP A 236 -3.35 14.22 -20.91
C ASP A 236 -2.13 14.06 -19.99
N GLY A 237 -0.91 14.24 -20.53
CA GLY A 237 0.33 14.04 -19.77
C GLY A 237 0.56 12.57 -19.41
N ASP A 238 0.99 12.31 -18.18
CA ASP A 238 1.28 10.96 -17.71
C ASP A 238 -0.01 10.16 -17.49
N VAL A 239 -0.04 8.93 -17.99
CA VAL A 239 -1.17 8.00 -17.83
C VAL A 239 -0.74 6.73 -17.11
N PHE A 240 -1.64 6.17 -16.30
CA PHE A 240 -1.35 5.04 -15.41
C PHE A 240 -2.29 3.86 -15.66
N ALA A 241 -1.84 2.65 -15.36
CA ALA A 241 -2.68 1.46 -15.46
C ALA A 241 -3.71 1.44 -14.34
N ALA A 242 -4.98 1.28 -14.70
CA ALA A 242 -6.09 1.26 -13.76
C ALA A 242 -7.23 0.35 -14.25
N CYS A 243 -8.22 0.10 -13.40
CA CYS A 243 -9.50 -0.45 -13.77
C CYS A 243 -10.64 0.31 -13.08
N ASN A 244 -11.85 0.27 -13.64
CA ASN A 244 -13.01 0.85 -12.96
C ASN A 244 -13.46 -0.02 -11.76
N SER A 245 -14.52 0.40 -11.06
CA SER A 245 -15.07 -0.36 -9.93
C SER A 245 -15.65 -1.73 -10.30
N GLN A 246 -15.93 -1.97 -11.59
CA GLN A 246 -16.39 -3.26 -12.13
C GLN A 246 -15.22 -4.16 -12.56
N GLY A 247 -13.97 -3.70 -12.45
CA GLY A 247 -12.78 -4.44 -12.85
C GLY A 247 -12.45 -4.35 -14.35
N GLU A 248 -13.11 -3.48 -15.11
CA GLU A 248 -12.78 -3.25 -16.52
C GLU A 248 -11.43 -2.51 -16.62
N PRO A 249 -10.45 -3.02 -17.38
CA PRO A 249 -9.16 -2.38 -17.52
C PRO A 249 -9.25 -1.08 -18.31
N GLY A 250 -8.50 -0.07 -17.89
CA GLY A 250 -8.50 1.27 -18.47
C GLY A 250 -7.20 2.03 -18.24
N LYS A 251 -7.21 3.29 -18.64
CA LYS A 251 -6.12 4.26 -18.41
C LYS A 251 -6.57 5.31 -17.39
N MET A 252 -5.76 5.55 -16.39
CA MET A 252 -5.99 6.59 -15.39
C MET A 252 -5.23 7.85 -15.78
N ASN A 253 -5.98 8.93 -16.00
CA ASN A 253 -5.45 10.26 -16.24
C ASN A 253 -5.29 10.98 -14.89
N VAL A 254 -4.22 11.77 -14.75
CA VAL A 254 -3.93 12.51 -13.52
C VAL A 254 -3.83 14.00 -13.80
N ASP A 255 -4.26 14.81 -12.83
CA ASP A 255 -3.95 16.24 -12.83
C ASP A 255 -2.66 16.46 -12.03
N SER A 256 -1.79 17.34 -12.55
CA SER A 256 -0.60 17.79 -11.82
C SER A 256 -0.92 19.09 -11.09
N THR A 257 -0.71 19.12 -9.78
CA THR A 257 -0.82 20.37 -9.00
C THR A 257 0.46 21.20 -9.12
N GLU A 258 0.39 22.48 -8.77
CA GLU A 258 1.56 23.38 -8.75
C GLU A 258 2.70 22.87 -7.85
N GLU A 259 2.36 22.10 -6.81
CA GLU A 259 3.30 21.45 -5.89
C GLU A 259 3.92 20.16 -6.46
N GLY A 260 3.64 19.80 -7.71
CA GLY A 260 4.12 18.56 -8.34
C GLY A 260 3.43 17.29 -7.85
N THR A 261 2.40 17.41 -7.02
CA THR A 261 1.59 16.28 -6.56
C THR A 261 0.63 15.86 -7.66
N ARG A 262 0.53 14.55 -7.92
CA ARG A 262 -0.38 14.00 -8.94
C ARG A 262 -1.65 13.48 -8.29
N ARG A 263 -2.81 13.85 -8.82
CA ARG A 263 -4.12 13.44 -8.31
C ARG A 263 -4.95 12.77 -9.38
N LEU A 264 -5.82 11.83 -8.99
CA LEU A 264 -6.76 11.22 -9.93
C LEU A 264 -7.66 12.29 -10.58
N LYS A 265 -7.67 12.34 -11.91
CA LYS A 265 -8.64 13.10 -12.70
C LYS A 265 -9.85 12.24 -13.09
N HIS A 266 -9.61 11.16 -13.84
CA HIS A 266 -10.61 10.15 -14.22
C HIS A 266 -9.93 8.89 -14.74
N ILE A 267 -10.68 7.78 -14.79
CA ILE A 267 -10.28 6.50 -15.38
C ILE A 267 -11.07 6.31 -16.67
N TRP A 268 -10.37 6.31 -17.81
CA TRP A 268 -10.98 6.03 -19.11
C TRP A 268 -10.94 4.53 -19.39
N CYS A 269 -12.11 3.91 -19.49
CA CYS A 269 -12.23 2.52 -19.90
C CYS A 269 -12.75 2.46 -21.35
N PRO A 270 -12.37 1.44 -22.15
CA PRO A 270 -12.81 1.37 -23.55
C PRO A 270 -14.32 1.09 -23.74
N LEU A 271 -14.94 0.34 -22.82
CA LEU A 271 -16.35 -0.08 -22.89
C LEU A 271 -17.22 0.75 -21.95
N GLY A 272 -16.77 0.94 -20.71
CA GLY A 272 -17.37 1.88 -19.76
C GLY A 272 -16.82 3.29 -20.03
N GLN A 273 -17.67 4.29 -20.18
CA GLN A 273 -17.26 5.70 -20.29
C GLN A 273 -16.31 6.12 -19.13
N ALA A 274 -15.84 7.37 -19.14
CA ALA A 274 -15.00 7.89 -18.05
C ALA A 274 -15.62 7.59 -16.67
N ALA A 275 -14.83 6.94 -15.81
CA ALA A 275 -15.20 6.59 -14.45
C ALA A 275 -14.40 7.45 -13.47
N ASP A 276 -15.08 7.99 -12.46
CA ASP A 276 -14.46 8.88 -11.46
C ASP A 276 -13.76 8.10 -10.34
N GLN A 277 -14.00 6.79 -10.23
CA GLN A 277 -13.43 5.92 -9.23
C GLN A 277 -13.07 4.55 -9.79
N GLY A 278 -12.12 3.87 -9.15
CA GLY A 278 -11.69 2.53 -9.53
C GLY A 278 -10.47 2.11 -8.76
N HIS A 279 -9.58 1.36 -9.41
CA HIS A 279 -8.36 0.88 -8.79
C HIS A 279 -7.15 1.14 -9.68
N ALA A 280 -6.06 1.60 -9.08
CA ALA A 280 -4.76 1.75 -9.73
C ALA A 280 -3.90 0.51 -9.49
N LEU A 281 -3.15 0.08 -10.52
CA LEU A 281 -2.19 -1.01 -10.38
C LEU A 281 -0.91 -0.50 -9.69
N VAL A 282 -0.61 -1.03 -8.52
CA VAL A 282 0.55 -0.66 -7.69
C VAL A 282 1.51 -1.85 -7.58
N LEU A 283 2.79 -1.58 -7.77
CA LEU A 283 3.86 -2.57 -7.62
C LEU A 283 4.42 -2.53 -6.20
N TYR A 284 4.48 -3.68 -5.53
CA TYR A 284 5.06 -3.76 -4.20
C TYR A 284 6.60 -3.81 -4.24
N PRO A 285 7.28 -3.47 -3.13
CA PRO A 285 8.72 -3.63 -3.03
C PRO A 285 9.18 -5.05 -3.41
N ARG A 286 10.29 -5.14 -4.16
CA ARG A 286 10.91 -6.36 -4.72
C ARG A 286 10.25 -6.93 -5.96
N PHE A 287 9.18 -6.31 -6.43
CA PHE A 287 8.64 -6.67 -7.73
C PHE A 287 9.30 -5.85 -8.85
N VAL A 288 9.67 -6.53 -9.92
CA VAL A 288 10.32 -5.95 -11.09
C VAL A 288 9.38 -6.16 -12.27
N ALA A 289 8.87 -5.07 -12.81
CA ALA A 289 8.12 -5.07 -14.06
C ALA A 289 8.94 -4.39 -15.14
N ARG A 290 8.78 -4.84 -16.37
CA ARG A 290 9.36 -4.18 -17.54
C ARG A 290 8.31 -4.02 -18.64
N TRP A 291 8.41 -2.92 -19.36
CA TRP A 291 7.63 -2.71 -20.57
C TRP A 291 8.29 -3.48 -21.71
N GLU A 292 7.53 -4.36 -22.35
CA GLU A 292 7.95 -5.06 -23.56
C GLU A 292 7.15 -4.53 -24.75
N SER A 293 7.84 -4.35 -25.88
CA SER A 293 7.17 -3.97 -27.12
C SER A 293 6.62 -5.23 -27.76
N ILE A 294 5.31 -5.22 -28.02
CA ILE A 294 4.63 -6.29 -28.74
C ILE A 294 3.99 -5.71 -30.01
N LYS A 295 3.89 -6.53 -31.04
CA LYS A 295 3.15 -6.22 -32.27
C LYS A 295 1.85 -7.00 -32.29
N SER A 296 0.93 -6.55 -33.13
CA SER A 296 -0.27 -7.31 -33.43
C SER A 296 0.11 -8.68 -33.96
N GLY A 297 -0.35 -9.73 -33.30
CA GLY A 297 -0.04 -11.13 -33.64
C GLY A 297 1.14 -11.73 -32.88
N ASP A 298 1.90 -10.94 -32.11
CA ASP A 298 2.93 -11.49 -31.21
C ASP A 298 2.26 -12.24 -30.05
N GLU A 299 2.89 -13.31 -29.56
CA GLU A 299 2.45 -13.98 -28.33
C GLU A 299 2.62 -13.05 -27.13
N LEU A 300 1.69 -13.13 -26.18
CA LEU A 300 1.83 -12.39 -24.94
C LEU A 300 2.95 -13.03 -24.10
N PRO A 301 3.90 -12.24 -23.59
CA PRO A 301 4.95 -12.72 -22.70
C PRO A 301 4.35 -13.42 -21.47
N THR A 302 5.00 -14.51 -21.06
CA THR A 302 4.54 -15.36 -19.96
C THR A 302 4.93 -14.74 -18.63
N GLY A 303 3.97 -14.10 -17.97
CA GLY A 303 4.10 -13.50 -16.65
C GLY A 303 3.58 -12.09 -16.67
#